data_AF-A0A519W6I3-F1
#
_entry.id   AF-A0A519W6I3-F1
#
_cell.length_a   1.000
_cell.length_b   1.000
_cell.length_c   1.000
_cell.angle_alpha   90.00
_cell.angle_beta   90.00
_cell.angle_gamma   90.00
#
_symmetry.space_group_name_H-M   'P 1'
#
loop_
_entity.id
_entity.type
_entity.pdbx_description
1 polymer ?
#
loop_
_entity_poly.entity_id
_entity_poly.type
_entity_poly.pdbx_seq_one_letter_code
_entity_poly.pdbx_strand_id
1 'polypeptide(L)'
;MGSKERIARVKEETRLNILDAALDIVKEEGWNSLSMRKIADKIEYTAPIIYEYFANKEGILLELTRKGYIILAGEVRAALNKHNDPAEQLEAMWIAYWNFAFKYKELYQLMYGVDMNCCELKKSMPESALVDDLIYDVIEKLIVTENLSEDFVCRKYYTFWSLIHGL
;
A
#
# COMPACT_ATOMS: atom_id res chain seq x y z
N MET A 1 24.65 19.40 13.48
CA MET A 1 23.91 18.84 12.33
C MET A 1 24.76 19.06 11.08
N GLY A 2 25.32 17.98 10.54
CA GLY A 2 26.35 18.04 9.50
C GLY A 2 25.79 18.33 8.11
N SER A 3 26.61 18.90 7.22
CA SER A 3 26.26 19.17 5.81
C SER A 3 25.64 17.95 5.09
N LYS A 4 26.13 16.73 5.39
CA LYS A 4 25.61 15.47 4.85
C LYS A 4 24.16 15.17 5.26
N GLU A 5 23.78 15.41 6.51
CA GLU A 5 22.42 15.18 7.01
C GLU A 5 21.42 16.17 6.38
N ARG A 6 21.86 17.40 6.14
CA ARG A 6 21.05 18.41 5.43
C ARG A 6 20.79 17.99 3.99
N ILE A 7 21.82 17.55 3.27
CA ILE A 7 21.69 17.10 1.88
C ILE A 7 20.77 15.87 1.80
N ALA A 8 20.93 14.89 2.69
CA ALA A 8 20.07 13.70 2.73
C ALA A 8 18.60 14.05 2.99
N ARG A 9 18.32 14.98 3.92
CA ARG A 9 16.95 15.45 4.16
C ARG A 9 16.32 16.13 2.95
N VAL A 10 17.04 17.04 2.29
CA VAL A 10 16.51 17.73 1.10
C VAL A 10 16.25 16.73 -0.03
N LYS A 11 17.13 15.73 -0.18
CA LYS A 11 16.93 14.65 -1.15
C LYS A 11 15.66 13.87 -0.83
N GLU A 12 15.44 13.50 0.42
CA GLU A 12 14.24 12.77 0.84
C GLU A 12 12.96 13.60 0.67
N GLU A 13 12.99 14.88 1.05
CA GLU A 13 11.87 15.80 0.88
C GLU A 13 11.47 15.96 -0.59
N THR A 14 12.46 16.12 -1.48
CA THR A 14 12.21 16.20 -2.92
C THR A 14 11.61 14.90 -3.45
N ARG A 15 12.10 13.76 -2.97
CA ARG A 15 11.57 12.44 -3.32
C ARG A 15 10.10 12.30 -2.91
N LEU A 16 9.73 12.76 -1.72
CA LEU A 16 8.34 12.78 -1.26
C LEU A 16 7.45 13.72 -2.09
N ASN A 17 7.95 14.92 -2.42
CA ASN A 17 7.23 15.87 -3.26
C ASN A 17 6.92 15.29 -4.66
N ILE A 18 7.84 14.51 -5.23
CA ILE A 18 7.63 13.79 -6.50
C ILE A 18 6.45 12.80 -6.38
N LEU A 19 6.41 12.02 -5.29
CA LEU A 19 5.36 11.02 -5.06
C LEU A 19 3.99 11.68 -4.83
N ASP A 20 3.96 12.76 -4.06
CA ASP A 20 2.72 13.46 -3.74
C ASP A 20 2.18 14.18 -5.00
N ALA A 21 3.04 14.81 -5.79
CA ALA A 21 2.66 15.37 -7.09
C ALA A 21 2.13 14.30 -8.06
N ALA A 22 2.74 13.11 -8.07
CA ALA A 22 2.25 11.99 -8.88
C ALA A 22 0.84 11.57 -8.46
N LEU A 23 0.56 11.46 -7.15
CA LEU A 23 -0.78 11.14 -6.65
C LEU A 23 -1.80 12.22 -6.99
N ASP A 24 -1.43 13.49 -6.89
CA ASP A 24 -2.35 14.60 -7.20
C ASP A 24 -2.70 14.63 -8.70
N ILE A 25 -1.74 14.42 -9.59
CA ILE A 25 -2.00 14.27 -11.03
C ILE A 25 -2.99 13.12 -11.28
N VAL A 26 -2.81 11.99 -10.61
CA VAL A 26 -3.67 10.82 -10.79
C VAL A 26 -5.08 11.06 -10.27
N LYS A 27 -5.24 11.74 -9.14
CA LYS A 27 -6.56 12.11 -8.62
C LYS A 27 -7.32 13.02 -9.58
N GLU A 28 -6.62 13.94 -10.22
CA GLU A 28 -7.20 14.91 -11.15
C GLU A 28 -7.48 14.31 -12.53
N GLU A 29 -6.59 13.46 -13.04
CA GLU A 29 -6.54 13.12 -14.48
C GLU A 29 -6.38 11.61 -14.76
N GLY A 30 -6.26 10.78 -13.72
CA GLY A 30 -6.10 9.33 -13.82
C GLY A 30 -4.69 8.85 -14.19
N TRP A 31 -4.45 7.55 -13.97
CA TRP A 31 -3.14 6.89 -14.12
C TRP A 31 -2.52 6.98 -15.52
N ASN A 32 -3.36 7.01 -16.56
CA ASN A 32 -2.91 7.11 -17.95
C ASN A 32 -2.28 8.47 -18.27
N SER A 33 -2.61 9.51 -17.52
CA SER A 33 -2.08 10.87 -17.72
C SER A 33 -0.70 11.07 -17.08
N LEU A 34 -0.30 10.18 -16.17
CA LEU A 34 0.93 10.32 -15.39
C LEU A 34 2.16 10.11 -16.27
N SER A 35 3.07 11.08 -16.26
CA SER A 35 4.37 11.00 -16.94
C SER A 35 5.44 11.75 -16.16
N MET A 36 6.71 11.37 -16.38
CA MET A 36 7.87 12.02 -15.72
C MET A 36 7.90 13.53 -15.95
N ARG A 37 7.55 13.98 -17.16
CA ARG A 37 7.52 15.40 -17.51
C ARG A 37 6.43 16.15 -16.75
N LYS A 38 5.24 15.57 -16.65
CA LYS A 38 4.10 16.20 -15.98
C LYS A 38 4.32 16.34 -14.47
N ILE A 39 4.97 15.34 -13.87
CA ILE A 39 5.41 15.41 -12.47
C ILE A 39 6.39 16.58 -12.30
N ALA A 40 7.39 16.68 -13.18
CA ALA A 40 8.36 17.77 -13.13
C ALA A 40 7.68 19.14 -13.23
N ASP A 41 6.77 19.30 -14.21
CA ASP A 41 6.01 20.53 -14.42
C ASP A 41 5.18 20.89 -13.17
N LYS A 42 4.55 19.91 -12.51
CA LYS A 42 3.73 20.14 -11.29
C LYS A 42 4.53 20.61 -10.09
N ILE A 43 5.80 20.21 -9.96
CA ILE A 43 6.69 20.64 -8.87
C ILE A 43 7.68 21.74 -9.31
N GLU A 44 7.44 22.37 -10.46
CA GLU A 44 8.27 23.45 -11.04
C GLU A 44 9.73 23.05 -11.30
N TYR A 45 9.97 21.77 -11.57
CA TYR A 45 11.29 21.20 -11.86
C TYR A 45 11.40 20.81 -13.34
N THR A 46 12.63 20.51 -13.77
CA THR A 46 12.85 19.95 -15.10
C THR A 46 12.80 18.42 -15.06
N ALA A 47 12.37 17.79 -16.15
CA ALA A 47 12.29 16.33 -16.25
C ALA A 47 13.62 15.61 -15.87
N PRO A 48 14.82 16.09 -16.26
CA PRO A 48 16.09 15.49 -15.82
C PRO A 48 16.24 15.37 -14.31
N ILE A 49 15.72 16.33 -13.53
CA ILE A 49 15.83 16.28 -12.06
C ILE A 49 15.03 15.10 -11.51
N ILE A 50 13.84 14.80 -12.07
CA ILE A 50 13.03 13.66 -11.60
C ILE A 50 13.78 12.34 -11.81
N TYR A 51 14.53 12.22 -12.91
CA TYR A 51 15.35 11.04 -13.20
C TYR A 51 16.52 10.83 -12.23
N GLU A 52 16.94 11.85 -11.48
CA GLU A 52 17.93 11.69 -10.39
C GLU A 52 17.36 10.95 -9.16
N TYR A 53 16.03 10.93 -9.02
CA TYR A 53 15.32 10.28 -7.92
C TYR A 53 14.68 8.96 -8.35
N PHE A 54 14.11 8.91 -9.55
CA PHE A 54 13.39 7.75 -10.09
C PHE A 54 13.84 7.45 -11.51
N ALA A 55 14.33 6.23 -11.74
CA ALA A 55 14.83 5.82 -13.06
C ALA A 55 13.76 5.91 -14.17
N ASN A 56 12.50 5.69 -13.81
CA ASN A 56 11.36 5.68 -14.72
C ASN A 56 10.03 5.83 -13.95
N LYS A 57 8.91 5.85 -14.69
CA LYS A 57 7.56 5.93 -14.13
C LYS A 57 7.28 4.71 -13.23
N GLU A 58 7.74 3.54 -13.63
CA GLU A 58 7.52 2.28 -12.91
C GLU A 58 8.14 2.31 -11.50
N GLY A 59 9.29 2.96 -11.33
CA GLY A 59 9.92 3.16 -10.02
C GLY A 59 9.05 4.01 -9.08
N ILE A 60 8.37 5.02 -9.61
CA ILE A 60 7.41 5.84 -8.85
C ILE A 60 6.19 4.99 -8.46
N LEU A 61 5.65 4.21 -9.41
CA LEU A 61 4.49 3.36 -9.15
C LEU A 61 4.78 2.28 -8.10
N LEU A 62 5.96 1.66 -8.17
CA LEU A 62 6.40 0.66 -7.20
C LEU A 62 6.48 1.26 -5.80
N GLU A 63 7.03 2.47 -5.68
CA GLU A 63 7.15 3.11 -4.38
C GLU A 63 5.80 3.55 -3.81
N LEU A 64 4.92 4.10 -4.65
CA LEU A 64 3.54 4.39 -4.25
C LEU A 64 2.80 3.13 -3.80
N THR A 65 3.04 2.00 -4.47
CA THR A 65 2.49 0.69 -4.09
C THR A 65 2.97 0.28 -2.68
N ARG A 66 4.27 0.41 -2.39
CA ARG A 66 4.81 0.17 -1.03
C ARG A 66 4.17 1.09 0.00
N LYS A 67 4.06 2.39 -0.30
CA LYS A 67 3.40 3.38 0.55
C LYS A 67 1.96 2.97 0.85
N GLY A 68 1.24 2.48 -0.15
CA GLY A 68 -0.12 1.93 -0.01
C GLY A 68 -0.20 0.79 0.99
N TYR A 69 0.64 -0.24 0.85
CA TYR A 69 0.69 -1.36 1.80
C TYR A 69 1.02 -0.93 3.23
N ILE A 70 1.97 0.00 3.41
CA ILE A 70 2.34 0.52 4.73
C ILE A 70 1.17 1.25 5.38
N ILE A 71 0.48 2.12 4.64
CA ILE A 71 -0.68 2.86 5.16
C ILE A 71 -1.79 1.88 5.52
N LEU A 72 -2.13 0.95 4.64
CA LEU A 72 -3.16 -0.06 4.89
C LEU A 72 -2.83 -0.90 6.14
N ALA A 73 -1.60 -1.39 6.27
CA ALA A 73 -1.16 -2.13 7.45
C ALA A 73 -1.28 -1.30 8.73
N GLY A 74 -0.98 -0.01 8.68
CA GLY A 74 -1.15 0.92 9.80
C GLY A 74 -2.62 1.07 10.22
N GLU A 75 -3.52 1.31 9.26
CA GLU A 75 -4.97 1.47 9.50
C GLU A 75 -5.59 0.17 10.04
N VAL A 76 -5.25 -0.99 9.46
CA VAL A 76 -5.70 -2.31 9.90
C VAL A 76 -5.20 -2.64 11.30
N ARG A 77 -3.91 -2.40 11.58
CA ARG A 77 -3.33 -2.61 12.92
C ARG A 77 -3.95 -1.70 13.97
N ALA A 78 -4.24 -0.46 13.61
CA ALA A 78 -4.92 0.48 14.50
C ALA A 78 -6.35 0.02 14.81
N ALA A 79 -7.06 -0.60 13.86
CA ALA A 79 -8.38 -1.18 14.08
C ALA A 79 -8.32 -2.44 14.94
N LEU A 80 -7.37 -3.35 14.67
CA LEU A 80 -7.09 -4.54 15.48
C LEU A 80 -6.93 -4.19 16.97
N ASN A 81 -6.10 -3.18 17.27
CA ASN A 81 -5.77 -2.81 18.65
C ASN A 81 -6.93 -2.16 19.44
N LYS A 82 -8.09 -1.91 18.83
CA LYS A 82 -9.26 -1.36 19.53
C LYS A 82 -10.09 -2.41 20.24
N HIS A 83 -9.91 -3.68 19.89
CA HIS A 83 -10.71 -4.80 20.38
C HIS A 83 -9.83 -5.88 20.98
N ASN A 84 -10.38 -6.66 21.91
CA ASN A 84 -9.70 -7.83 22.50
C ASN A 84 -10.31 -9.14 22.03
N ASP A 85 -11.59 -9.14 21.64
CA ASP A 85 -12.25 -10.31 21.10
C ASP A 85 -11.82 -10.54 19.65
N PRO A 86 -11.33 -11.74 19.27
CA PRO A 86 -10.86 -12.00 17.92
C PRO A 86 -11.91 -11.79 16.81
N ALA A 87 -13.21 -11.95 17.09
CA ALA A 87 -14.25 -11.77 16.09
C ALA A 87 -14.47 -10.29 15.81
N GLU A 88 -14.56 -9.49 16.88
CA GLU A 88 -14.61 -8.03 16.78
C GLU A 88 -13.35 -7.45 16.11
N GLN A 89 -12.17 -8.00 16.44
CA GLN A 89 -10.90 -7.63 15.80
C GLN A 89 -10.98 -7.85 14.28
N LEU A 90 -11.38 -9.05 13.86
CA LEU A 90 -11.46 -9.39 12.43
C LEU A 90 -12.44 -8.49 11.69
N GLU A 91 -13.62 -8.23 12.25
CA GLU A 91 -14.60 -7.31 11.69
C GLU A 91 -14.04 -5.89 11.55
N ALA A 92 -13.43 -5.35 12.61
CA ALA A 92 -12.84 -4.01 12.59
C ALA A 92 -11.71 -3.87 11.56
N MET A 93 -10.88 -4.91 11.40
CA MET A 93 -9.81 -4.95 10.41
C MET A 93 -10.37 -4.91 8.98
N TRP A 94 -11.43 -5.66 8.69
CA TRP A 94 -12.08 -5.65 7.38
C TRP A 94 -12.74 -4.31 7.06
N ILE A 95 -13.37 -3.67 8.05
CA ILE A 95 -13.91 -2.31 7.89
C ILE A 95 -12.78 -1.30 7.62
N ALA A 96 -11.64 -1.42 8.29
CA ALA A 96 -10.48 -0.56 8.04
C ALA A 96 -9.90 -0.77 6.64
N TYR A 97 -9.81 -2.02 6.17
CA TYR A 97 -9.43 -2.35 4.80
C TYR A 97 -10.36 -1.69 3.78
N TRP A 98 -11.67 -1.79 3.99
CA TRP A 98 -12.67 -1.18 3.13
C TRP A 98 -12.52 0.35 3.14
N ASN A 99 -12.45 0.99 4.31
CA ASN A 99 -12.28 2.43 4.42
C ASN A 99 -11.01 2.93 3.73
N PHE A 100 -9.91 2.17 3.80
CA PHE A 100 -8.68 2.46 3.06
C PHE A 100 -8.92 2.49 1.55
N ALA A 101 -9.60 1.48 1.00
CA ALA A 101 -9.86 1.40 -0.44
C ALA A 101 -10.62 2.63 -0.98
N PHE A 102 -11.51 3.22 -0.18
CA PHE A 102 -12.28 4.41 -0.56
C PHE A 102 -11.51 5.71 -0.31
N LYS A 103 -10.81 5.80 0.84
CA LYS A 103 -10.04 7.00 1.24
C LYS A 103 -8.79 7.18 0.38
N TYR A 104 -8.15 6.08 -0.03
CA TYR A 104 -6.90 6.05 -0.79
C TYR A 104 -7.07 5.28 -2.10
N LYS A 105 -8.14 5.61 -2.84
CA LYS A 105 -8.55 4.93 -4.08
C LYS A 105 -7.41 4.75 -5.08
N GLU A 106 -6.58 5.77 -5.29
CA GLU A 106 -5.47 5.72 -6.24
C GLU A 106 -4.41 4.69 -5.80
N LEU A 107 -4.05 4.66 -4.52
CA LEU A 107 -3.12 3.67 -3.99
C LEU A 107 -3.71 2.26 -4.08
N TYR A 108 -4.99 2.09 -3.74
CA TYR A 108 -5.69 0.82 -3.86
C TYR A 108 -5.69 0.31 -5.31
N GLN A 109 -5.94 1.20 -6.28
CA GLN A 109 -5.87 0.89 -7.71
C GLN A 109 -4.46 0.44 -8.14
N LEU A 110 -3.38 1.01 -7.62
CA LEU A 110 -2.03 0.51 -7.93
C LEU A 110 -1.75 -0.87 -7.31
N MET A 111 -2.22 -1.08 -6.08
CA MET A 111 -1.96 -2.32 -5.36
C MET A 111 -2.66 -3.51 -6.03
N TYR A 112 -3.84 -3.29 -6.63
CA TYR A 112 -4.74 -4.37 -7.05
C TYR A 112 -5.35 -4.25 -8.46
N GLY A 113 -5.20 -3.11 -9.17
CA GLY A 113 -5.93 -2.82 -10.41
C GLY A 113 -5.08 -2.50 -11.64
N VAL A 114 -4.22 -1.48 -11.57
CA VAL A 114 -3.49 -0.94 -12.75
C VAL A 114 -2.23 -1.76 -12.98
N ASP A 115 -2.17 -2.45 -14.12
CA ASP A 115 -1.07 -3.33 -14.52
C ASP A 115 -0.66 -4.30 -13.41
N MET A 116 -1.52 -5.30 -13.18
CA MET A 116 -1.33 -6.44 -12.30
C MET A 116 0.15 -6.66 -11.97
N ASN A 117 0.58 -6.19 -10.78
CA ASN A 117 1.92 -6.45 -10.28
C ASN A 117 2.12 -7.97 -10.33
N CYS A 118 2.92 -8.43 -11.30
CA CYS A 118 3.23 -9.85 -11.45
C CYS A 118 3.66 -10.39 -10.08
N CYS A 119 3.29 -11.63 -9.74
CA CYS A 119 3.57 -12.20 -8.41
C CYS A 119 5.02 -11.99 -7.94
N GLU A 120 5.98 -11.90 -8.87
CA GLU A 120 7.39 -11.57 -8.61
C GLU A 120 7.62 -10.15 -8.04
N LEU A 121 6.87 -9.14 -8.51
CA LEU A 121 6.93 -7.78 -7.96
C LEU A 121 6.42 -7.75 -6.52
N LYS A 122 5.33 -8.46 -6.20
CA LYS A 122 4.85 -8.58 -4.81
C LYS A 122 5.90 -9.21 -3.89
N LYS A 123 6.60 -10.26 -4.35
CA LYS A 123 7.70 -10.88 -3.57
C LYS A 123 8.84 -9.91 -3.23
N SER A 124 9.05 -8.87 -4.04
CA SER A 124 10.06 -7.82 -3.78
C SER A 124 9.62 -6.76 -2.74
N MET A 125 8.37 -6.85 -2.28
CA MET A 125 7.73 -5.93 -1.35
C MET A 125 7.30 -6.68 -0.10
N PRO A 126 8.17 -6.85 0.91
CA PRO A 126 7.78 -7.48 2.19
C PRO A 126 6.60 -6.77 2.84
N GLU A 127 6.41 -5.47 2.57
CA GLU A 127 5.27 -4.68 3.04
C GLU A 127 3.93 -5.25 2.57
N SER A 128 3.90 -5.98 1.45
CA SER A 128 2.67 -6.56 0.91
C SER A 128 2.09 -7.68 1.78
N ALA A 129 2.91 -8.35 2.60
CA ALA A 129 2.47 -9.41 3.50
C ALA A 129 1.92 -8.88 4.84
N LEU A 130 2.18 -7.62 5.20
CA LEU A 130 1.90 -7.09 6.54
C LEU A 130 0.42 -7.21 6.95
N VAL A 131 -0.49 -7.02 6.01
CA VAL A 131 -1.94 -7.09 6.28
C VAL A 131 -2.39 -8.54 6.32
N ASP A 132 -1.85 -9.37 5.43
CA ASP A 132 -2.16 -10.78 5.32
C ASP A 132 -1.77 -11.51 6.61
N ASP A 133 -0.57 -11.26 7.12
CA ASP A 133 -0.07 -11.82 8.38
C ASP A 133 -0.97 -11.43 9.56
N LEU A 134 -1.36 -10.15 9.67
CA LEU A 134 -2.24 -9.68 10.74
C LEU A 134 -3.60 -10.37 10.73
N ILE A 135 -4.22 -10.49 9.55
CA ILE A 135 -5.54 -11.10 9.41
C ILE A 135 -5.45 -12.61 9.66
N TYR A 136 -4.41 -13.25 9.14
CA TYR A 136 -4.15 -14.67 9.35
C TYR A 136 -4.03 -15.00 10.85
N ASP A 137 -3.23 -14.24 11.60
CA ASP A 137 -3.03 -14.39 13.05
C ASP A 137 -4.35 -14.29 13.84
N VAL A 138 -5.28 -13.44 13.40
CA VAL A 138 -6.59 -13.28 14.07
C VAL A 138 -7.54 -14.41 13.69
N ILE A 139 -7.55 -14.85 12.43
CA ILE A 139 -8.35 -16.00 12.00
C ILE A 139 -7.89 -17.28 12.72
N GLU A 140 -6.58 -17.46 12.91
CA GLU A 140 -6.04 -18.60 13.66
C GLU A 140 -6.58 -18.62 15.10
N LYS A 141 -6.61 -17.47 15.78
CA LYS A 141 -7.15 -17.34 17.15
C LYS A 141 -8.65 -17.59 17.23
N LEU A 142 -9.40 -17.28 16.17
CA LEU A 142 -10.85 -17.46 16.13
C LEU A 142 -11.28 -18.92 16.04
N ILE A 143 -10.47 -19.75 15.40
CA ILE A 143 -10.86 -21.12 15.08
C ILE A 143 -10.43 -22.03 16.24
N VAL A 144 -11.34 -22.24 17.19
CA VAL A 144 -11.11 -23.16 18.32
C VAL A 144 -11.43 -24.60 17.88
N THR A 145 -10.55 -25.23 17.10
CA THR A 145 -10.67 -26.66 16.74
C THR A 145 -9.35 -27.39 16.94
N GLU A 146 -9.42 -28.62 17.47
CA GLU A 146 -8.24 -29.42 17.86
C GLU A 146 -7.29 -29.81 16.72
N ASN A 147 -7.67 -29.60 15.45
CA ASN A 147 -6.86 -29.92 14.27
C ASN A 147 -6.90 -28.79 13.24
N LEU A 148 -6.35 -27.63 13.61
CA LEU A 148 -6.11 -26.54 12.67
C LEU A 148 -4.94 -26.90 11.74
N SER A 149 -5.23 -27.19 10.47
CA SER A 149 -4.20 -27.20 9.43
C SER A 149 -3.99 -25.79 8.87
N GLU A 150 -2.75 -25.48 8.50
CA GLU A 150 -2.38 -24.23 7.82
C GLU A 150 -3.26 -23.98 6.56
N ASP A 151 -3.53 -25.04 5.80
CA ASP A 151 -4.42 -25.01 4.63
C ASP A 151 -5.84 -24.53 4.98
N PHE A 152 -6.37 -24.93 6.14
CA PHE A 152 -7.72 -24.54 6.54
C PHE A 152 -7.80 -23.05 6.85
N VAL A 153 -6.85 -22.51 7.62
CA VAL A 153 -6.79 -21.07 7.97
C VAL A 153 -6.58 -20.24 6.70
N CYS A 154 -5.65 -20.67 5.85
CA CYS A 154 -5.38 -20.07 4.55
C CYS A 154 -6.65 -19.99 3.68
N ARG A 155 -7.42 -21.08 3.60
CA ARG A 155 -8.70 -21.09 2.87
C ARG A 155 -9.73 -20.12 3.47
N LYS A 156 -9.79 -19.97 4.80
CA LYS A 156 -10.67 -18.99 5.45
C LYS A 156 -10.25 -17.57 5.12
N TYR A 157 -8.96 -17.26 5.20
CA TYR A 157 -8.41 -15.97 4.77
C TYR A 157 -8.86 -15.63 3.35
N TYR A 158 -8.61 -16.50 2.36
CA TYR A 158 -8.97 -16.23 0.97
C TYR A 158 -10.48 -16.16 0.74
N THR A 159 -11.28 -16.91 1.52
CA THR A 159 -12.75 -16.80 1.48
C THR A 159 -13.19 -15.39 1.90
N PHE A 160 -12.75 -14.90 3.07
CA PHE A 160 -13.09 -13.55 3.52
C PHE A 160 -12.54 -12.47 2.58
N TRP A 161 -11.28 -12.62 2.16
CA TRP A 161 -10.66 -11.71 1.21
C TRP A 161 -11.47 -11.61 -0.08
N SER A 162 -11.91 -12.74 -0.66
CA SER A 162 -12.72 -12.73 -1.89
C SER A 162 -14.09 -12.07 -1.76
N LEU A 163 -14.64 -11.96 -0.54
CA LEU A 163 -15.92 -11.29 -0.30
C LEU A 163 -15.78 -9.77 -0.23
N ILE A 164 -14.59 -9.28 0.15
CA ILE A 164 -14.33 -7.88 0.44
C ILE A 164 -13.51 -7.23 -0.68
N HIS A 165 -12.65 -8.04 -1.33
CA HIS A 165 -11.79 -7.63 -2.42
C HIS A 165 -12.55 -7.55 -3.75
N GLY A 166 -12.22 -6.55 -4.58
CA GLY A 166 -12.81 -6.39 -5.92
C GLY A 166 -14.06 -5.50 -6.02
N LEU A 167 -14.39 -4.74 -4.98
CA LEU A 167 -15.29 -3.58 -5.07
C LEU A 167 -14.65 -2.42 -5.84
#